data_AF-A0A7S2DM89-F1
#
_entry.id   AF-A0A7S2DM89-F1
#
_cell.length_a   1.000
_cell.length_b   1.000
_cell.length_c   1.000
_cell.angle_alpha   90.00
_cell.angle_beta   90.00
_cell.angle_gamma   90.00
#
_symmetry.space_group_name_H-M   'P 1'
#
loop_
_entity.id
_entity.type
_entity.pdbx_description
1 polymer ?
#
loop_
_entity_poly.entity_id
_entity_poly.type
_entity_poly.pdbx_seq_one_letter_code
_entity_poly.pdbx_strand_id
1 'polypeptide(L)'
;AKQVQPARSADDYPRLSLSSASECSVFALLLFGGRLRVDHRKNKATVVLDDFVQFGAGSTSVGALVERLRQAVDELLRMKIEDPSLRLEDSSVAQTLVELLETDGVGH
;
A
#
# COMPACT_ATOMS: atom_id res chain seq x y z
N ALA A 1 -49.12 -4.35 27.88
CA ALA A 1 -48.40 -3.11 27.53
C ALA A 1 -46.91 -3.43 27.41
N LYS A 2 -46.31 -3.16 26.25
CA LYS A 2 -44.95 -3.56 25.86
C LYS A 2 -43.93 -2.63 26.53
N GLN A 3 -43.09 -3.16 27.41
CA GLN A 3 -41.97 -2.42 28.01
C GLN A 3 -40.91 -2.15 26.93
N VAL A 4 -40.55 -0.88 26.75
CA VAL A 4 -39.50 -0.41 25.84
C VAL A 4 -38.19 -0.39 26.63
N GLN A 5 -37.23 -1.21 26.22
CA GLN A 5 -35.85 -1.17 26.71
C GLN A 5 -35.16 0.11 26.20
N PRO A 6 -34.40 0.83 27.04
CA PRO A 6 -33.65 2.00 26.60
C PRO A 6 -32.49 1.55 25.68
N ALA A 7 -32.31 2.25 24.56
CA ALA A 7 -31.19 2.08 23.65
C ALA A 7 -29.87 2.33 24.40
N ARG A 8 -28.93 1.39 24.33
CA ARG A 8 -27.57 1.54 24.88
C ARG A 8 -26.89 2.75 24.23
N SER A 9 -26.48 3.73 25.04
CA SER A 9 -25.70 4.89 24.60
C SER A 9 -24.38 4.45 23.98
N ALA A 10 -23.98 5.09 22.87
CA ALA A 10 -22.76 4.80 22.12
C ALA A 10 -21.44 5.06 22.89
N ASP A 11 -21.50 5.56 24.13
CA ASP A 11 -20.32 5.80 24.99
C ASP A 11 -19.85 4.54 25.76
N ASP A 12 -20.56 3.41 25.67
CA ASP A 12 -20.22 2.16 26.39
C ASP A 12 -19.31 1.22 25.59
N TYR A 13 -18.57 1.75 24.60
CA TYR A 13 -17.55 1.01 23.87
C TYR A 13 -16.15 1.45 24.31
N PRO A 14 -15.22 0.52 24.55
CA PRO A 14 -13.84 0.87 24.83
C PRO A 14 -13.28 1.67 23.63
N ARG A 15 -12.83 2.90 23.89
CA ARG A 15 -12.23 3.76 22.87
C ARG A 15 -10.86 3.20 22.50
N LEU A 16 -10.71 2.74 21.26
CA LEU A 16 -9.42 2.35 20.70
C LEU A 16 -8.66 3.63 20.33
N SER A 17 -7.52 3.85 20.99
CA SER A 17 -6.61 4.96 20.67
C SER A 17 -5.33 4.41 20.05
N LEU A 18 -4.85 5.05 19.00
CA LEU A 18 -3.53 4.76 18.43
C LEU A 18 -2.49 5.50 19.27
N SER A 19 -1.56 4.78 19.89
CA SER A 19 -0.48 5.38 20.69
C SER A 19 0.60 6.05 19.83
N SER A 20 0.78 5.57 18.59
CA SER A 20 1.70 6.13 17.61
C SER A 20 1.27 5.72 16.21
N ALA A 21 1.34 6.63 15.25
CA ALA A 21 1.11 6.38 13.84
C ALA A 21 2.04 7.28 13.01
N SER A 22 2.51 6.76 11.88
CA SER A 22 3.26 7.51 10.88
C SER A 22 2.48 7.53 9.58
N GLU A 23 2.42 8.70 8.95
CA GLU A 23 1.89 8.82 7.60
C GLU A 23 2.83 8.11 6.62
N CYS A 24 2.27 7.46 5.60
CA CYS A 24 3.04 6.81 4.57
C CYS A 24 2.40 7.01 3.20
N SER A 25 3.27 7.00 2.18
CA SER A 25 2.90 7.03 0.77
C SER A 25 1.96 5.88 0.40
N VAL A 26 1.01 6.16 -0.50
CA VAL A 26 0.23 5.09 -1.15
C VAL A 26 1.14 4.11 -1.89
N PHE A 27 2.21 4.59 -2.52
CA PHE A 27 3.18 3.73 -3.21
C PHE A 27 3.96 2.86 -2.23
N ALA A 28 4.25 3.32 -1.02
CA ALA A 28 4.86 2.49 0.01
C ALA A 28 3.96 1.31 0.40
N LEU A 29 2.66 1.55 0.60
CA LEU A 29 1.68 0.49 0.86
C LEU A 29 1.54 -0.45 -0.33
N LEU A 30 1.56 0.08 -1.56
CA LEU A 30 1.47 -0.71 -2.77
C LEU A 30 2.71 -1.55 -3.02
N LEU A 31 3.91 -1.13 -2.65
CA LEU A 31 5.15 -1.88 -2.87
C LEU A 31 5.44 -2.89 -1.75
N PHE A 32 5.32 -2.47 -0.49
CA PHE A 32 5.72 -3.27 0.67
C PHE A 32 4.55 -3.87 1.46
N GLY A 33 3.32 -3.48 1.14
CA GLY A 33 2.14 -4.07 1.76
C GLY A 33 1.91 -5.52 1.34
N GLY A 34 0.85 -6.14 1.85
CA GLY A 34 0.53 -7.54 1.60
C GLY A 34 -0.01 -7.82 0.19
N ARG A 35 -1.01 -8.69 0.09
CA ARG A 35 -1.46 -9.22 -1.19
C ARG A 35 -2.16 -8.15 -2.00
N LEU A 36 -1.70 -7.97 -3.23
CA LEU A 36 -2.30 -7.06 -4.19
C LEU A 36 -3.27 -7.82 -5.10
N ARG A 37 -4.47 -7.29 -5.30
CA ARG A 37 -5.43 -7.77 -6.29
C ARG A 37 -5.92 -6.60 -7.13
N VAL A 38 -5.97 -6.79 -8.44
CA VAL A 38 -6.50 -5.79 -9.37
C VAL A 38 -7.89 -6.20 -9.81
N ASP A 39 -8.90 -5.47 -9.35
CA ASP A 39 -10.28 -5.70 -9.77
C ASP A 39 -10.66 -4.78 -10.93
N HIS A 40 -11.09 -5.40 -12.01
CA HIS A 40 -11.51 -4.74 -13.24
C HIS A 40 -13.03 -4.67 -13.28
N ARG A 41 -13.61 -3.56 -12.80
CA ARG A 41 -15.07 -3.40 -12.80
C ARG A 41 -15.49 -2.21 -13.66
N LYS A 42 -16.13 -2.52 -14.81
CA LYS A 42 -16.90 -1.60 -15.66
C LYS A 42 -16.26 -0.20 -15.89
N ASN A 43 -14.98 -0.14 -16.28
CA ASN A 43 -14.18 1.06 -16.61
C ASN A 43 -13.42 1.76 -15.47
N LYS A 44 -13.35 1.18 -14.26
CA LYS A 44 -12.39 1.61 -13.24
C LYS A 44 -11.57 0.43 -12.76
N ALA A 45 -10.25 0.56 -12.79
CA ALA A 45 -9.37 -0.40 -12.14
C ALA A 45 -9.33 -0.02 -10.65
N THR A 46 -9.54 -0.99 -9.77
CA THR A 46 -9.35 -0.80 -8.34
C THR A 46 -8.25 -1.72 -7.90
N VAL A 47 -7.24 -1.17 -7.23
CA VAL A 47 -6.16 -1.95 -6.63
C VAL A 47 -6.53 -2.20 -5.19
N VAL A 48 -6.67 -3.46 -4.81
CA VAL A 48 -7.05 -3.90 -3.48
C VAL A 48 -5.83 -4.46 -2.77
N LEU A 49 -5.53 -3.97 -1.57
CA LEU A 49 -4.48 -4.48 -0.69
C LEU A 49 -5.12 -5.22 0.49
N ASP A 50 -4.72 -6.49 0.68
CA ASP A 50 -5.17 -7.37 1.78
C ASP A 50 -6.69 -7.38 2.00
N ASP A 51 -7.46 -7.29 0.90
CA ASP A 51 -8.93 -7.31 0.88
C ASP A 51 -9.63 -6.14 1.59
N PHE A 52 -8.90 -5.16 2.16
CA PHE A 52 -9.48 -4.05 2.91
C PHE A 52 -9.16 -2.66 2.37
N VAL A 53 -7.94 -2.41 1.87
CA VAL A 53 -7.60 -1.09 1.30
C VAL A 53 -7.91 -1.11 -0.18
N GLN A 54 -8.65 -0.11 -0.65
CA GLN A 54 -9.01 0.02 -2.06
C GLN A 54 -8.49 1.35 -2.60
N PHE A 55 -7.62 1.28 -3.61
CA PHE A 55 -7.09 2.43 -4.32
C PHE A 55 -7.76 2.54 -5.67
N GLY A 56 -8.33 3.71 -5.97
CA GLY A 56 -8.86 4.00 -7.30
C GLY A 56 -7.71 4.17 -8.28
N ALA A 57 -7.54 3.22 -9.20
CA ALA A 57 -6.60 3.35 -10.30
C ALA A 57 -7.35 3.88 -11.54
N GLY A 58 -6.89 5.02 -12.06
CA GLY A 58 -7.43 5.61 -13.28
C GLY A 58 -7.32 4.70 -14.51
N SER A 59 -6.44 3.69 -14.47
CA SER A 59 -6.25 2.71 -15.54
C SER A 59 -5.75 1.36 -15.00
N THR A 60 -5.98 0.29 -15.77
CA THR A 60 -5.42 -1.05 -15.52
C THR A 60 -3.89 -1.05 -15.47
N SER A 61 -3.25 -0.13 -16.18
CA SER A 61 -1.80 -0.03 -16.28
C SER A 61 -1.12 0.22 -14.93
N VAL A 62 -1.80 0.89 -13.99
CA VAL A 62 -1.27 1.13 -12.65
C VAL A 62 -1.06 -0.18 -11.89
N GLY A 63 -2.00 -1.12 -12.01
CA GLY A 63 -1.87 -2.43 -11.36
C GLY A 63 -0.69 -3.23 -11.89
N ALA A 64 -0.55 -3.29 -13.22
CA ALA A 64 0.58 -3.97 -13.86
C ALA A 64 1.92 -3.28 -13.55
N LEU A 65 1.95 -1.93 -13.48
CA LEU A 65 3.15 -1.18 -13.10
C LEU A 65 3.59 -1.52 -11.67
N VAL A 66 2.66 -1.50 -10.71
CA VAL A 66 2.95 -1.84 -9.31
C VAL A 66 3.48 -3.26 -9.18
N GLU A 67 2.92 -4.22 -9.93
CA GLU A 67 3.41 -5.60 -9.95
C GLU A 67 4.86 -5.69 -10.44
N ARG A 68 5.21 -4.96 -11.50
CA ARG A 68 6.60 -4.90 -12.00
C ARG A 68 7.55 -4.23 -11.02
N LEU A 69 7.10 -3.16 -10.35
CA LEU A 69 7.91 -2.49 -9.35
C LEU A 69 8.16 -3.40 -8.13
N ARG A 70 7.16 -4.17 -7.68
CA ARG A 70 7.35 -5.18 -6.63
C ARG A 70 8.40 -6.22 -7.02
N GLN A 71 8.31 -6.77 -8.22
CA GLN A 71 9.31 -7.72 -8.74
C GLN A 71 10.72 -7.11 -8.74
N ALA A 72 10.85 -5.84 -9.11
CA ALA A 72 12.13 -5.14 -9.10
C ALA A 72 12.68 -4.96 -7.67
N VAL A 73 11.82 -4.59 -6.71
CA VAL A 73 12.19 -4.50 -5.28
C VAL A 73 12.65 -5.87 -4.77
N ASP A 74 11.87 -6.92 -5.04
CA ASP A 74 12.18 -8.28 -4.58
C ASP A 74 13.52 -8.77 -5.12
N GLU A 75 13.86 -8.47 -6.37
CA GLU A 75 15.16 -8.84 -6.95
C GLU A 75 16.31 -8.05 -6.31
N LEU A 76 16.14 -6.75 -6.05
CA LEU A 76 17.14 -5.96 -5.32
C LEU A 76 17.39 -6.53 -3.91
N LEU A 77 16.33 -6.90 -3.20
CA LEU A 77 16.42 -7.51 -1.89
C LEU A 77 17.06 -8.90 -1.96
N ARG A 78 16.74 -9.70 -2.98
CA ARG A 78 17.34 -11.01 -3.21
C ARG A 78 18.84 -10.91 -3.44
N MET A 79 19.28 -9.97 -4.30
CA MET A 79 20.70 -9.71 -4.52
C MET A 79 21.41 -9.25 -3.25
N LYS A 80 20.75 -8.47 -2.39
CA LYS A 80 21.31 -8.02 -1.10
C LYS A 80 21.39 -9.15 -0.07
N ILE A 81 20.51 -10.15 -0.14
CA ILE A 81 20.59 -11.37 0.66
C ILE A 81 21.77 -12.24 0.20
N GLU A 82 21.97 -12.36 -1.12
CA GLU A 82 23.08 -13.12 -1.71
C GLU A 82 24.44 -12.45 -1.44
N ASP A 83 24.52 -11.12 -1.57
CA ASP A 83 25.69 -10.32 -1.23
C ASP A 83 25.30 -9.08 -0.41
N PRO A 84 25.46 -9.11 0.93
CA PRO A 84 25.14 -7.97 1.78
C PRO A 84 26.10 -6.79 1.58
N SER A 85 27.25 -6.97 0.93
CA SER A 85 28.18 -5.88 0.60
C SER A 85 27.77 -5.09 -0.64
N LEU A 86 26.81 -5.60 -1.44
CA LEU A 86 26.28 -4.94 -2.62
C LEU A 86 25.71 -3.56 -2.28
N ARG A 87 26.23 -2.50 -2.90
CA ARG A 87 25.71 -1.14 -2.72
C ARG A 87 24.53 -0.92 -3.66
N LEU A 88 23.33 -0.81 -3.08
CA LEU A 88 22.10 -0.58 -3.86
C LEU A 88 21.99 0.87 -4.33
N GLU A 89 22.72 1.81 -3.72
CA GLU A 89 22.74 3.21 -4.13
C GLU A 89 23.23 3.45 -5.57
N ASP A 90 24.02 2.53 -6.13
CA ASP A 90 24.48 2.60 -7.52
C ASP A 90 23.44 2.03 -8.52
N SER A 91 22.39 1.37 -8.02
CA SER A 91 21.33 0.82 -8.84
C SER A 91 20.35 1.90 -9.27
N SER A 92 20.23 2.13 -10.59
CA SER A 92 19.23 3.05 -11.15
C SER A 92 17.81 2.67 -10.74
N VAL A 93 17.52 1.38 -10.59
CA VAL A 93 16.22 0.88 -10.14
C VAL A 93 15.94 1.30 -8.70
N ALA A 94 16.94 1.19 -7.81
CA ALA A 94 16.79 1.61 -6.42
C ALA A 94 16.60 3.13 -6.31
N GLN A 95 17.33 3.91 -7.10
CA GLN A 95 17.18 5.37 -7.16
C GLN A 95 15.78 5.77 -7.63
N THR A 96 15.28 5.18 -8.73
CA THR A 96 13.93 5.46 -9.21
C THR A 96 12.85 5.04 -8.22
N LEU A 97 13.04 3.94 -7.49
CA LEU A 97 12.11 3.53 -6.43
C LEU A 97 12.08 4.52 -5.27
N VAL A 98 13.24 5.03 -4.85
CA VAL A 98 13.32 6.07 -3.81
C VAL A 98 12.64 7.35 -4.29
N GLU A 99 12.95 7.80 -5.50
CA GLU A 99 12.32 8.99 -6.09
C GLU A 99 10.80 8.84 -6.18
N LEU A 100 10.29 7.68 -6.61
CA LEU A 100 8.86 7.39 -6.66
C LEU A 100 8.20 7.50 -5.28
N LEU A 101 8.88 7.04 -4.23
CA LEU A 101 8.39 7.09 -2.85
C LEU A 101 8.46 8.49 -2.25
N GLU A 102 9.50 9.26 -2.57
CA GLU A 102 9.68 10.63 -2.09
C GLU A 102 8.74 11.62 -2.78
N THR A 103 8.41 11.38 -4.05
CA THR A 103 7.56 12.27 -4.86
C THR A 103 6.09 11.86 -4.85
N ASP A 104 5.73 10.75 -4.20
CA ASP A 104 4.39 10.16 -4.29
C ASP A 104 3.91 9.98 -5.74
N GLY A 105 4.84 9.67 -6.66
CA GLY A 105 4.57 9.58 -8.10
C GLY A 105 4.17 10.89 -8.78
N VAL A 106 4.23 12.02 -8.07
CA VAL A 106 4.10 13.37 -8.62
C VAL A 106 5.51 13.79 -9.06
N GLY A 107 5.97 13.25 -10.19
CA GLY A 107 7.28 13.61 -10.75
C GLY A 107 7.46 15.12 -10.85
N HIS A 108 8.70 15.59 -10.74
CA HIS A 108 9.07 17.00 -10.93
C HIS A 108 8.73 17.52 -12.33
#